data_AF-A0A4Q4KNK1-F1
#
_entry.id   AF-A0A4Q4KNK1-F1
#
_cell.length_a   1.000
_cell.length_b   1.000
_cell.length_c   1.000
_cell.angle_alpha   90.00
_cell.angle_beta   90.00
_cell.angle_gamma   90.00
#
_symmetry.space_group_name_H-M   'P 1'
#
loop_
_entity.id
_entity.type
_entity.pdbx_description
1 polymer ?
#
loop_
_entity_poly.entity_id
_entity_poly.type
_entity_poly.pdbx_seq_one_letter_code
_entity_poly.pdbx_strand_id
1 'polypeptide(L)'
;MKKLSLIAMLTLLIAMLSFQSFAQNISSVIVSGYKWGPGNVIIETVKPDYTLETKEYSRKEGKHILIEIKKEVDLWLNKGFSIDQSNSNGGDNTTVFRYTYFLTKKEN
;
A
#
# COMPACT_ATOMS: atom_id res chain seq x y z
N MET A 1 -37.54 -33.45 6.39
CA MET A 1 -36.73 -32.80 5.32
C MET A 1 -36.30 -31.36 5.65
N LYS A 2 -37.05 -30.56 6.43
CA LYS A 2 -36.68 -29.16 6.75
C LYS A 2 -35.39 -28.98 7.58
N LYS A 3 -35.04 -29.94 8.45
CA LYS A 3 -33.86 -29.86 9.33
C LYS A 3 -32.51 -30.03 8.59
N LEU A 4 -32.48 -30.86 7.54
CA LEU A 4 -31.28 -31.08 6.71
C LEU A 4 -30.92 -29.82 5.89
N SER A 5 -31.93 -29.12 5.39
CA SER A 5 -31.77 -27.85 4.65
C SER A 5 -31.18 -26.75 5.55
N LEU A 6 -31.60 -26.67 6.81
CA LEU A 6 -31.09 -25.67 7.76
C LEU A 6 -29.62 -25.92 8.12
N ILE A 7 -29.24 -27.18 8.37
CA ILE A 7 -27.85 -27.54 8.70
C ILE A 7 -26.93 -27.20 7.54
N ALA A 8 -27.31 -27.58 6.31
CA ALA A 8 -26.52 -27.30 5.10
C ALA A 8 -26.27 -25.79 4.90
N MET A 9 -27.31 -24.97 5.10
CA MET A 9 -27.23 -23.52 4.97
C MET A 9 -26.32 -22.90 6.05
N LEU A 10 -26.37 -23.42 7.28
CA LEU A 10 -25.51 -22.97 8.37
C LEU A 10 -24.04 -23.33 8.13
N THR A 11 -23.75 -24.54 7.65
CA THR A 11 -22.39 -24.94 7.27
C THR A 11 -21.85 -24.12 6.10
N LEU A 12 -22.68 -23.77 5.13
CA LEU A 12 -22.28 -22.89 4.03
C LEU A 12 -21.92 -21.50 4.55
N LEU A 13 -22.72 -20.95 5.47
CA LEU A 13 -22.47 -19.66 6.09
C LEU A 13 -21.14 -19.65 6.88
N ILE A 14 -20.90 -20.68 7.68
CA ILE A 14 -19.65 -20.83 8.46
C ILE A 14 -18.44 -20.97 7.54
N ALA A 15 -18.57 -21.74 6.46
CA ALA A 15 -17.51 -21.86 5.45
C ALA A 15 -17.21 -20.51 4.79
N MET A 16 -18.24 -19.75 4.41
CA MET A 16 -18.04 -18.42 3.81
C MET A 16 -17.36 -17.44 4.79
N LEU A 17 -17.73 -17.48 6.07
CA LEU A 17 -17.11 -16.65 7.11
C LEU A 17 -15.66 -17.04 7.41
N SER A 18 -15.33 -18.34 7.38
CA SER A 18 -13.96 -18.80 7.62
C SER A 18 -13.01 -18.47 6.47
N PHE A 19 -13.49 -18.45 5.21
CA PHE A 19 -12.71 -17.99 4.06
C PHE A 19 -12.39 -16.50 4.11
N GLN A 20 -13.28 -15.65 4.66
CA GLN A 20 -12.99 -14.23 4.83
C GLN A 20 -11.85 -13.97 5.82
N SER A 21 -11.79 -14.74 6.91
CA SER A 21 -10.71 -14.61 7.91
C SER A 21 -9.33 -14.98 7.35
N PHE A 22 -9.24 -15.90 6.39
CA PHE A 22 -7.97 -16.29 5.77
C PHE A 22 -7.40 -15.23 4.81
N ALA A 23 -8.26 -14.39 4.22
CA ALA A 23 -7.84 -13.37 3.25
C ALA A 23 -7.34 -12.06 3.87
N GLN A 24 -7.46 -11.88 5.19
CA GLN A 24 -7.25 -10.58 5.87
C GLN A 24 -6.07 -10.51 6.84
N ASN A 25 -5.19 -11.51 6.90
CA ASN A 25 -4.08 -11.53 7.88
C ASN A 25 -2.81 -10.76 7.45
N ILE A 26 -2.87 -9.98 6.36
CA ILE A 26 -1.74 -9.22 5.86
C ILE A 26 -2.13 -7.75 5.79
N SER A 27 -1.62 -6.97 6.73
CA SER A 27 -1.71 -5.51 6.69
C SER A 27 -0.76 -4.99 5.61
N SER A 28 -1.23 -4.11 4.72
CA SER A 28 -0.41 -3.61 3.60
C SER A 28 -0.41 -2.08 3.51
N VAL A 29 0.68 -1.54 2.97
CA VAL A 29 0.88 -0.11 2.73
C VAL A 29 1.51 0.06 1.36
N ILE A 30 1.03 1.04 0.60
CA ILE A 30 1.65 1.43 -0.68
C ILE A 30 2.20 2.83 -0.52
N VAL A 31 3.51 3.00 -0.71
CA VAL A 31 4.16 4.31 -0.72
C VAL A 31 4.62 4.59 -2.15
N SER A 32 4.07 5.63 -2.77
CA SER A 32 4.39 6.04 -4.13
C SER A 32 4.90 7.48 -4.14
N GLY A 33 6.03 7.73 -4.78
CA GLY A 33 6.55 9.06 -5.00
C GLY A 33 6.65 9.33 -6.49
N TYR A 34 6.22 10.51 -6.94
CA TYR A 34 6.43 10.93 -8.33
C TYR A 34 6.73 12.41 -8.46
N LYS A 35 7.36 12.73 -9.59
CA LYS A 35 7.70 14.09 -9.99
C LYS A 35 7.50 14.24 -11.49
N TRP A 36 6.86 15.33 -11.91
CA TRP A 36 6.73 15.71 -13.32
C TRP A 36 7.78 16.78 -13.69
N GLY A 37 8.79 16.41 -14.47
CA GLY A 37 9.88 17.28 -14.90
C GLY A 37 10.59 17.96 -13.72
N PRO A 38 10.84 19.29 -13.77
CA PRO A 38 11.36 20.06 -12.65
C PRO A 38 10.28 20.46 -11.63
N GLY A 39 9.06 19.92 -11.71
CA GLY A 39 7.91 20.27 -10.88
C GLY A 39 7.98 19.77 -9.42
N ASN A 40 6.81 19.79 -8.77
CA ASN A 40 6.67 19.40 -7.37
C ASN A 40 6.95 17.90 -7.18
N VAL A 41 7.44 17.55 -5.99
CA VAL A 41 7.57 16.16 -5.56
C VAL A 41 6.31 15.80 -4.80
N ILE A 42 5.63 14.74 -5.23
CA ILE A 42 4.40 14.27 -4.59
C ILE A 42 4.68 12.88 -4.02
N ILE A 43 4.33 12.67 -2.75
CA ILE A 43 4.35 11.38 -2.07
C ILE A 43 2.92 11.01 -1.70
N GLU A 44 2.46 9.87 -2.16
CA GLU A 44 1.16 9.27 -1.89
C GLU A 44 1.36 8.01 -1.05
N THR A 45 0.59 7.87 0.02
CA THR A 45 0.60 6.70 0.90
C THR A 45 -0.80 6.15 1.04
N VAL A 46 -1.01 4.92 0.56
CA VAL A 46 -2.23 4.15 0.85
C VAL A 46 -1.98 3.35 2.13
N LYS A 47 -2.76 3.64 3.16
CA LYS A 47 -2.67 3.01 4.48
C LYS A 47 -3.41 1.66 4.51
N PRO A 48 -3.23 0.84 5.58
CA PRO A 48 -3.91 -0.45 5.68
C PRO A 48 -5.43 -0.37 5.74
N ASP A 49 -5.97 0.76 6.18
CA ASP A 49 -7.42 1.06 6.17
C ASP A 49 -7.91 1.61 4.81
N TYR A 50 -7.07 1.52 3.78
CA TYR A 50 -7.31 2.01 2.42
C TYR A 50 -7.45 3.54 2.30
N THR A 51 -7.14 4.30 3.35
CA THR A 51 -7.10 5.76 3.26
C THR A 51 -5.85 6.22 2.50
N LEU A 52 -6.02 7.28 1.70
CA LEU A 52 -4.92 7.91 0.95
C LEU A 52 -4.46 9.18 1.67
N GLU A 53 -3.15 9.27 1.91
CA GLU A 53 -2.47 10.47 2.36
C GLU A 53 -1.56 11.00 1.24
N THR A 54 -1.66 12.30 0.93
CA THR A 54 -0.84 12.95 -0.09
C THR A 54 -0.02 14.07 0.55
N LYS A 55 1.29 14.05 0.31
CA LYS A 55 2.24 15.10 0.68
C LYS A 55 2.82 15.69 -0.59
N GLU A 56 2.64 17.00 -0.77
CA GLU A 56 3.16 17.74 -1.91
C GLU A 56 4.25 18.70 -1.44
N TYR A 57 5.44 18.57 -2.03
CA TYR A 57 6.59 19.43 -1.77
C TYR A 57 6.79 20.34 -2.98
N SER A 58 6.70 21.65 -2.74
CA SER A 58 6.86 22.64 -3.81
C SER A 58 8.25 22.54 -4.42
N ARG A 59 8.35 22.78 -5.74
CA ARG A 59 9.63 22.94 -6.44
C ARG A 59 10.61 23.87 -5.71
N LYS A 60 10.10 24.94 -5.11
CA LYS A 60 10.93 25.94 -4.40
C LYS A 60 11.67 25.37 -3.19
N GLU A 61 11.19 24.27 -2.61
CA GLU A 61 11.79 23.62 -1.46
C GLU A 61 12.99 22.73 -1.81
N GLY A 62 13.26 22.51 -3.12
CA GLY A 62 14.43 21.78 -3.59
C GLY A 62 14.47 20.31 -3.15
N LYS A 63 13.33 19.74 -2.72
CA LYS A 63 13.26 18.37 -2.21
C LYS A 63 13.56 17.34 -3.32
N HIS A 64 14.29 16.30 -2.96
CA HIS A 64 14.63 15.21 -3.87
C HIS A 64 13.65 14.05 -3.67
N ILE A 65 13.03 13.57 -4.76
CA ILE A 65 12.02 12.51 -4.73
C ILE A 65 12.48 11.26 -3.96
N LEU A 66 13.70 10.79 -4.23
CA LEU A 66 14.25 9.61 -3.55
C LEU A 66 14.43 9.82 -2.04
N ILE A 67 14.70 11.05 -1.60
CA ILE A 67 14.88 11.36 -0.18
C ILE A 67 13.52 11.36 0.51
N GLU A 68 12.53 12.05 -0.06
CA GLU A 68 11.21 12.16 0.56
C GLU A 68 10.46 10.83 0.55
N ILE A 69 10.55 10.03 -0.52
CA ILE A 69 9.95 8.69 -0.52
C ILE A 69 10.64 7.77 0.50
N LYS A 70 11.98 7.87 0.65
CA LYS A 70 12.71 7.05 1.64
C LYS A 70 12.23 7.35 3.06
N LYS A 71 12.05 8.62 3.42
CA LYS A 71 11.53 8.99 4.75
C LYS A 71 10.17 8.36 5.04
N GLU A 72 9.29 8.36 4.05
CA GLU A 72 7.96 7.77 4.19
C GLU A 72 8.03 6.24 4.30
N VAL A 73 8.87 5.59 3.49
CA VAL A 73 9.13 4.15 3.59
C VAL A 73 9.69 3.79 4.97
N ASP A 74 10.73 4.50 5.44
CA ASP A 74 11.37 4.28 6.75
C ASP A 74 10.36 4.40 7.90
N LEU A 75 9.40 5.33 7.80
CA LEU A 75 8.33 5.50 8.78
C LEU A 75 7.49 4.23 8.93
N TRP A 76 7.18 3.54 7.83
CA TRP A 76 6.42 2.30 7.85
C TRP A 76 7.26 1.09 8.24
N LEU A 77 8.53 1.04 7.84
CA LEU A 77 9.47 0.04 8.33
C LEU A 77 9.59 0.08 9.85
N ASN A 78 9.67 1.28 10.44
CA ASN A 78 9.69 1.47 11.89
C ASN A 78 8.39 1.03 12.59
N LYS A 79 7.27 0.92 11.86
CA LYS A 79 5.99 0.36 12.36
C LYS A 79 5.91 -1.17 12.24
N GLY A 80 7.00 -1.81 11.80
CA GLY A 80 7.11 -3.27 11.66
C GLY A 80 6.61 -3.80 10.32
N PHE A 81 6.45 -2.94 9.31
CA PHE A 81 6.24 -3.41 7.93
C PHE A 81 7.56 -3.81 7.29
N SER A 82 7.50 -4.63 6.25
CA SER A 82 8.63 -5.05 5.42
C SER A 82 8.34 -4.74 3.96
N ILE A 83 9.37 -4.44 3.17
CA ILE A 83 9.22 -4.26 1.72
C ILE A 83 8.97 -5.62 1.09
N ASP A 84 7.81 -5.76 0.46
CA ASP A 84 7.45 -6.95 -0.32
C ASP A 84 7.87 -6.77 -1.79
N GLN A 85 7.56 -5.60 -2.36
CA GLN A 85 7.87 -5.28 -3.74
C GLN A 85 8.27 -3.81 -3.89
N SER A 86 9.05 -3.53 -4.93
CA SER A 86 9.33 -2.16 -5.36
C SER A 86 9.30 -2.06 -6.88
N ASN A 87 8.89 -0.91 -7.38
CA ASN A 87 8.87 -0.61 -8.79
C ASN A 87 9.38 0.83 -9.01
N SER A 88 10.12 1.03 -10.09
CA SER A 88 10.58 2.34 -10.53
C SER A 88 10.29 2.50 -12.01
N ASN A 89 9.48 3.49 -12.35
CA ASN A 89 9.21 3.88 -13.72
C ASN A 89 9.83 5.26 -13.95
N GLY A 90 10.91 5.29 -14.71
CA GLY A 90 11.63 6.51 -15.12
C GLY A 90 12.88 6.11 -15.90
N GLY A 91 12.92 6.45 -17.18
CA GLY A 91 14.08 6.25 -18.06
C GLY A 91 14.63 7.58 -18.54
N ASP A 92 15.81 7.59 -19.16
CA ASP A 92 16.58 8.79 -19.56
C ASP A 92 15.83 9.84 -20.41
N ASN A 93 14.59 9.57 -20.84
CA ASN A 93 13.78 10.46 -21.66
C ASN A 93 12.31 10.64 -21.17
N THR A 94 11.99 10.26 -19.93
CA THR A 94 10.61 10.37 -19.40
C THR A 94 10.41 11.65 -18.59
N THR A 95 9.35 12.40 -18.88
CA THR A 95 8.91 13.59 -18.13
C THR A 95 8.39 13.27 -16.73
N VAL A 96 8.24 11.98 -16.38
CA VAL A 96 7.70 11.51 -15.11
C VAL A 96 8.66 10.51 -14.50
N PHE A 97 9.14 10.80 -13.29
CA PHE A 97 9.83 9.81 -12.46
C PHE A 97 8.84 9.32 -11.41
N ARG A 98 8.68 8.01 -11.28
CA ARG A 98 7.83 7.38 -10.27
C ARG A 98 8.58 6.23 -9.59
N TYR A 99 8.48 6.18 -8.27
CA TYR A 99 8.95 5.09 -7.44
C TYR A 99 7.79 4.62 -6.58
N THR A 100 7.59 3.32 -6.45
CA THR A 100 6.49 2.74 -5.69
C THR A 100 7.00 1.56 -4.88
N TYR A 101 6.65 1.52 -3.60
CA TYR A 101 6.98 0.47 -2.66
C TYR A 101 5.70 -0.14 -2.12
N PHE A 102 5.61 -1.47 -2.15
CA PHE A 102 4.56 -2.25 -1.52
C PHE A 102 5.15 -2.85 -0.25
N LEU A 103 4.56 -2.48 0.89
CA LEU A 103 4.99 -2.95 2.19
C LEU A 103 3.91 -3.82 2.81
N THR A 104 4.31 -4.90 3.48
CA THR A 104 3.40 -5.81 4.18
C THR A 104 3.85 -6.02 5.62
N LYS A 105 2.89 -6.28 6.50
CA LYS A 105 3.11 -6.71 7.87
C LYS A 105 2.28 -7.96 8.09
N LYS A 106 2.96 -9.06 8.39
CA LYS A 106 2.31 -10.29 8.82
C LYS A 106 1.84 -10.08 10.26
N GLU A 107 0.55 -10.24 10.49
CA GLU A 107 0.02 -10.32 11.85
C GLU A 107 0.18 -11.78 12.33
N ASN A 108 0.89 -11.96 13.45
CA ASN A 108 1.10 -13.26 14.10
C ASN A 108 -0.05 -13.55 15.06
#